data_AF-A0A8J3JSL7-F1
#
_entry.id   AF-A0A8J3JSL7-F1
#
_cell.length_a   1.000
_cell.length_b   1.000
_cell.length_c   1.000
_cell.angle_alpha   90.00
_cell.angle_beta   90.00
_cell.angle_gamma   90.00
#
_symmetry.space_group_name_H-M   'P 1'
#
loop_
_entity.id
_entity.type
_entity.pdbx_description
1 polymer ?
#
loop_
_entity_poly.entity_id
_entity_poly.type
_entity_poly.pdbx_seq_one_letter_code
_entity_poly.pdbx_strand_id
1 'polypeptide(L)'
;MERLQAVRARHGELSESVRDSRVLYAVRRDWSHPATHEFVLPRLTEADAVRAAVADFRYWRSGPMRPRLSVVQISANDLRIHGRRYDCMAPDCPR
;
A
#
# COMPACT_ATOMS: atom_id res chain seq x y z
N MET A 1 26.99 23.30 -26.63
CA MET A 1 26.38 23.59 -25.31
C MET A 1 25.25 22.58 -25.08
N GLU A 2 25.53 21.38 -24.56
CA GLU A 2 24.49 20.31 -24.56
C GLU A 2 24.69 19.23 -23.48
N ARG A 3 25.19 19.60 -22.29
CA ARG A 3 25.38 18.64 -21.17
C ARG A 3 24.68 19.00 -19.87
N LEU A 4 23.92 20.10 -19.82
CA LEU A 4 23.31 20.59 -18.57
C LEU A 4 21.82 20.19 -18.38
N GLN A 5 21.16 19.63 -19.41
CA GLN A 5 19.74 19.22 -19.29
C GLN A 5 19.56 17.78 -18.75
N ALA A 6 20.53 16.88 -18.99
CA ALA A 6 20.45 15.48 -18.55
C ALA A 6 20.61 15.27 -17.04
N VAL A 7 21.30 16.18 -16.33
CA VAL A 7 21.52 16.06 -14.88
C VAL A 7 20.29 16.47 -14.06
N ARG A 8 19.49 17.43 -14.56
CA ARG A 8 18.28 17.91 -13.87
C ARG A 8 17.13 16.90 -13.90
N ALA A 9 16.98 16.15 -15.01
CA ALA A 9 15.98 15.08 -15.11
C ALA A 9 16.24 13.96 -14.07
N ARG A 10 17.51 13.53 -13.97
CA ARG A 10 17.92 12.48 -13.01
C ARG A 10 17.66 12.84 -11.55
N HIS A 11 17.82 14.09 -11.15
CA HIS A 11 17.53 14.50 -9.76
C HIS A 11 16.02 14.43 -9.43
N GLY A 12 15.15 14.75 -10.39
CA GLY A 12 13.70 14.62 -10.23
C GLY A 12 13.26 13.16 -10.16
N GLU A 13 13.72 12.34 -11.11
CA GLU A 13 13.41 10.90 -11.19
C GLU A 13 13.93 10.13 -9.97
N LEU A 14 15.13 10.45 -9.47
CA LEU A 14 15.65 9.88 -8.21
C LEU A 14 14.82 10.30 -7.00
N SER A 15 14.30 11.54 -6.97
CA SER A 15 13.45 11.99 -5.86
C SER A 15 12.07 11.31 -5.86
N GLU A 16 11.51 11.04 -7.04
CA GLU A 16 10.30 10.23 -7.19
C GLU A 16 10.57 8.77 -6.84
N SER A 17 11.66 8.17 -7.33
CA SER A 17 12.01 6.78 -7.00
C SER A 17 12.27 6.58 -5.51
N VAL A 18 12.89 7.56 -4.84
CA VAL A 18 13.10 7.54 -3.38
C VAL A 18 11.78 7.69 -2.62
N ARG A 19 10.84 8.51 -3.10
CA ARG A 19 9.48 8.60 -2.54
C ARG A 19 8.71 7.30 -2.73
N ASP A 20 8.85 6.66 -3.89
CA ASP A 20 8.24 5.39 -4.25
C ASP A 20 8.85 4.20 -3.45
N SER A 21 10.13 4.31 -3.05
CA SER A 21 10.83 3.33 -2.22
C SER A 21 10.53 3.44 -0.71
N ARG A 22 9.78 4.46 -0.29
CA ARG A 22 9.44 4.63 1.13
C ARG A 22 8.59 3.46 1.61
N VAL A 23 9.05 2.77 2.64
CA VAL A 23 8.27 1.72 3.31
C VAL A 23 7.22 2.35 4.22
N LEU A 24 6.00 1.84 4.11
CA LEU A 24 4.83 2.21 4.91
C LEU A 24 4.27 0.95 5.60
N TYR A 25 3.43 1.18 6.60
CA TYR A 25 2.56 0.14 7.16
C TYR A 25 1.14 0.36 6.66
N ALA A 26 0.47 -0.70 6.22
CA ALA A 26 -0.91 -0.64 5.74
C ALA A 26 -1.74 -1.78 6.32
N VAL A 27 -3.05 -1.57 6.37
CA VAL A 27 -4.01 -2.64 6.68
C VAL A 27 -4.34 -3.36 5.38
N ARG A 28 -4.04 -4.65 5.32
CA ARG A 28 -4.45 -5.54 4.24
C ARG A 28 -5.82 -6.13 4.57
N ARG A 29 -6.76 -6.02 3.65
CA ARG A 29 -8.08 -6.66 3.72
C ARG A 29 -8.14 -7.78 2.70
N ASP A 30 -8.34 -9.01 3.15
CA ASP A 30 -8.67 -10.14 2.28
C ASP A 30 -10.18 -10.35 2.23
N TRP A 31 -10.74 -10.22 1.03
CA TRP A 31 -12.12 -10.51 0.72
C TRP A 31 -12.27 -11.94 0.23
N SER A 32 -13.29 -12.65 0.70
CA SER A 32 -13.58 -14.02 0.25
C SER A 32 -14.38 -14.05 -1.06
N HIS A 33 -15.25 -13.07 -1.32
CA HIS A 33 -16.13 -13.03 -2.49
C HIS A 33 -16.34 -11.59 -3.03
N PRO A 34 -15.78 -11.24 -4.20
CA PRO A 34 -14.79 -12.03 -4.95
C PRO A 34 -13.51 -12.23 -4.12
N ALA A 35 -12.75 -13.30 -4.41
CA ALA A 35 -11.48 -13.56 -3.74
C ALA A 35 -10.44 -12.54 -4.20
N THR A 36 -10.18 -11.51 -3.39
CA THR A 36 -9.23 -10.43 -3.69
C THR A 36 -8.70 -9.81 -2.39
N HIS A 37 -7.74 -8.89 -2.51
CA HIS A 37 -7.29 -8.08 -1.38
C HIS A 37 -7.08 -6.63 -1.76
N GLU A 38 -7.14 -5.76 -0.76
CA GLU A 38 -6.81 -4.34 -0.87
C GLU A 38 -5.91 -3.89 0.29
N PHE A 39 -5.17 -2.80 0.08
CA PHE A 39 -4.36 -2.15 1.11
C PHE A 39 -4.95 -0.78 1.44
N VAL A 40 -5.25 -0.54 2.70
CA VAL A 40 -5.93 0.67 3.17
C VAL A 40 -5.21 1.28 4.37
N LEU A 41 -5.60 2.52 4.70
CA LEU A 41 -5.18 3.21 5.92
C LEU A 41 -3.64 3.25 6.10
N PRO A 42 -2.87 3.77 5.13
CA PRO A 42 -1.42 3.81 5.24
C PRO A 42 -0.97 4.65 6.44
N ARG A 43 0.06 4.16 7.13
CA ARG A 43 0.68 4.77 8.32
C ARG A 43 2.19 4.69 8.24
N LEU A 44 2.83 5.58 8.98
CA LEU A 44 4.30 5.63 9.07
C LEU A 44 4.86 4.67 10.12
N THR A 45 4.02 4.22 11.06
CA THR A 45 4.42 3.30 12.13
C THR A 45 3.51 2.09 12.18
N GLU A 46 4.06 0.96 12.61
CA GLU A 46 3.29 -0.28 12.80
C GLU A 46 2.22 -0.10 13.87
N ALA A 47 2.55 0.56 14.99
CA ALA A 47 1.61 0.79 16.08
C ALA A 47 0.38 1.61 15.64
N ASP A 48 0.57 2.61 14.77
CA ASP A 48 -0.55 3.33 14.17
C ASP A 48 -1.37 2.45 13.23
N ALA A 49 -0.72 1.59 12.43
CA ALA A 49 -1.40 0.67 11.54
C ALA A 49 -2.21 -0.38 12.31
N VAL A 50 -1.69 -0.90 13.42
CA VAL A 50 -2.42 -1.81 14.32
C VAL A 50 -3.65 -1.12 14.91
N ARG A 51 -3.52 0.13 15.39
CA ARG A 51 -4.68 0.91 15.86
C ARG A 51 -5.72 1.09 14.76
N ALA A 52 -5.28 1.38 13.55
CA ALA A 52 -6.16 1.49 12.38
C ALA A 52 -6.85 0.15 12.05
N ALA A 53 -6.13 -0.97 12.09
CA ALA A 53 -6.68 -2.30 11.86
C ALA A 53 -7.76 -2.67 12.89
N VAL A 54 -7.58 -2.31 14.16
CA VAL A 54 -8.59 -2.52 15.21
C VAL A 54 -9.86 -1.69 14.95
N ALA A 55 -9.70 -0.43 14.54
CA ALA A 55 -10.85 0.41 14.17
C ALA A 55 -11.59 -0.16 12.94
N ASP A 56 -10.84 -0.62 11.95
CA ASP A 56 -11.37 -1.21 10.73
C ASP A 56 -12.10 -2.53 10.99
N PHE A 57 -11.53 -3.38 11.85
CA PHE A 57 -12.18 -4.59 12.34
C PHE A 57 -13.53 -4.27 12.98
N ARG A 58 -13.59 -3.26 13.85
CA ARG A 58 -14.83 -2.87 14.54
C ARG A 58 -15.90 -2.39 13.56
N TYR A 59 -15.51 -1.65 12.53
CA TYR A 59 -16.42 -1.20 11.48
C TYR A 59 -17.05 -2.39 10.73
N TRP A 60 -16.24 -3.36 10.30
CA TRP A 60 -16.73 -4.51 9.55
C TRP A 60 -17.37 -5.61 10.39
N ARG A 61 -17.11 -5.64 11.71
CA ARG A 61 -17.55 -6.71 12.62
C ARG A 61 -19.05 -7.00 12.56
N SER A 62 -19.88 -5.97 12.37
CA SER A 62 -21.35 -6.11 12.30
C SER A 62 -21.88 -6.38 10.89
N GLY A 63 -21.04 -6.26 9.85
CA GLY A 63 -21.46 -6.41 8.47
C GLY A 63 -21.64 -7.87 8.03
N PRO A 64 -22.43 -8.10 6.95
CA PRO A 64 -22.57 -9.42 6.33
C PRO A 64 -21.34 -9.83 5.52
N MET A 65 -20.51 -8.87 5.07
CA MET A 65 -19.21 -9.11 4.46
C MET A 65 -18.10 -8.68 5.41
N ARG A 66 -17.16 -9.58 5.69
CA ARG A 66 -16.08 -9.36 6.65
C ARG A 66 -14.74 -9.75 6.03
N PRO A 67 -13.83 -8.79 5.80
CA PRO A 67 -12.50 -9.13 5.35
C PRO A 67 -11.68 -9.75 6.49
N ARG A 68 -10.70 -10.59 6.16
CA ARG A 68 -9.60 -10.87 7.11
C ARG A 68 -8.65 -9.69 7.07
N LEU A 69 -8.13 -9.30 8.23
CA LEU A 69 -7.25 -8.14 8.37
C LEU A 69 -5.86 -8.58 8.79
N SER A 70 -4.84 -8.06 8.11
CA SER A 70 -3.44 -8.10 8.56
C SER A 70 -2.82 -6.71 8.45
N VAL A 71 -1.75 -6.47 9.21
CA VAL A 71 -0.89 -5.30 9.03
C VAL A 71 0.34 -5.75 8.26
N VAL A 72 0.66 -5.07 7.16
CA VAL A 72 1.82 -5.39 6.33
C VAL A 72 2.73 -4.18 6.18
N GLN A 73 4.02 -4.44 5.92
CA GLN A 73 4.90 -3.47 5.33
C GLN A 73 4.75 -3.49 3.81
N ILE A 74 4.69 -2.31 3.20
CA ILE A 74 4.53 -2.16 1.75
C ILE A 74 5.26 -0.90 1.27
N SER A 75 5.84 -0.94 0.07
CA SER A 75 6.41 0.27 -0.54
C SER A 75 5.30 1.24 -0.94
N ALA A 76 5.60 2.55 -0.93
CA ALA A 76 4.66 3.56 -1.42
C ALA A 76 4.27 3.33 -2.89
N ASN A 77 5.20 2.83 -3.70
CA ASN A 77 4.96 2.47 -5.10
C ASN A 77 3.97 1.32 -5.24
N ASP A 78 4.17 0.23 -4.49
CA ASP A 78 3.28 -0.93 -4.55
C ASP A 78 1.89 -0.55 -4.07
N LEU A 79 1.79 0.19 -2.97
CA LEU A 79 0.52 0.72 -2.47
C LEU A 79 -0.19 1.56 -3.55
N ARG A 80 0.54 2.42 -4.27
CA ARG A 80 0.00 3.23 -5.37
C ARG A 80 -0.46 2.37 -6.55
N ILE A 81 0.29 1.32 -6.90
CA ILE A 81 -0.09 0.37 -7.97
C ILE A 81 -1.36 -0.38 -7.58
N HIS A 82 -1.46 -0.83 -6.33
CA HIS A 82 -2.66 -1.46 -5.77
C HIS A 82 -3.88 -0.54 -5.80
N GLY A 83 -3.72 0.75 -5.50
CA GLY A 83 -4.82 1.71 -5.62
C GLY A 83 -5.36 1.91 -7.05
N ARG A 84 -4.61 1.45 -8.09
CA ARG A 84 -5.00 1.56 -9.50
C ARG A 84 -5.49 0.25 -10.10
N ARG A 85 -5.38 -0.88 -9.39
CA ARG A 85 -5.70 -2.22 -9.90
C ARG A 85 -6.64 -2.94 -8.95
N TYR A 86 -7.72 -3.49 -9.47
CA TYR A 86 -8.70 -4.24 -8.67
C TYR A 86 -8.27 -5.69 -8.41
N ASP A 87 -7.39 -6.23 -9.25
CA ASP A 87 -6.89 -7.59 -9.25
C ASP A 87 -5.36 -7.61 -9.13
N CYS A 88 -4.86 -7.98 -7.96
CA CYS A 88 -3.44 -8.21 -7.77
C CYS A 88 -3.05 -9.61 -8.26
N MET A 89 -2.11 -9.67 -9.20
CA MET A 89 -1.51 -10.90 -9.73
C MET A 89 -0.02 -11.06 -9.34
N ALA A 90 0.50 -10.20 -8.45
CA ALA A 90 1.90 -10.23 -8.06
C ALA A 90 2.16 -11.44 -7.14
N PRO A 91 3.10 -12.34 -7.50
CA PRO A 91 3.37 -13.55 -6.73
C PRO A 91 3.99 -13.25 -5.36
N ASP A 92 4.67 -12.12 -5.24
CA ASP A 92 5.37 -11.61 -4.06
C ASP A 92 4.57 -10.52 -3.32
N CYS A 93 3.27 -10.39 -3.61
CA CYS A 93 2.42 -9.42 -2.94
C CYS A 93 2.46 -9.61 -1.40
N PRO A 94 2.65 -8.54 -0.60
CA PRO A 94 2.70 -8.61 0.85
C PRO A 94 1.45 -9.32 1.45
N ARG A 95 1.66 -10.23 2.40
CA ARG A 95 0.61 -11.02 3.08
C ARG A 95 0.45 -10.67 4.55
#